data_AF-A0A2D6CVN4-F1
#
_entry.id   AF-A0A2D6CVN4-F1
#
_cell.length_a   1.000
_cell.length_b   1.000
_cell.length_c   1.000
_cell.angle_alpha   90.00
_cell.angle_beta   90.00
_cell.angle_gamma   90.00
#
_symmetry.space_group_name_H-M   'P 1'
#
loop_
_entity.id
_entity.type
_entity.pdbx_description
1 polymer ?
#
loop_
_entity_poly.entity_id
_entity_poly.type
_entity_poly.pdbx_seq_one_letter_code
_entity_poly.pdbx_strand_id
1 'polypeptide(L)' 'MLKDVVAVEPLAEHRLRLRFEDGAQGVVALPDLVPFEGVLDALRDAEVFRPVRVNA' A
#
# COMPACT_ATOMS: atom_id res chain seq x y z
N MET A 1 -15.92 -6.00 11.24
CA MET A 1 -16.08 -4.64 10.67
C MET A 1 -14.82 -4.29 9.92
N LEU A 2 -14.94 -3.60 8.79
CA LEU A 2 -13.78 -3.00 8.11
C LEU A 2 -13.27 -1.84 8.96
N LYS A 3 -11.94 -1.64 8.98
CA LYS A 3 -11.27 -0.58 9.72
C LYS A 3 -10.52 0.32 8.76
N ASP A 4 -10.56 1.61 9.00
CA ASP A 4 -9.87 2.59 8.17
C ASP A 4 -8.36 2.52 8.38
N VAL A 5 -7.62 2.66 7.28
CA VAL A 5 -6.16 2.82 7.29
C VAL A 5 -5.86 4.28 7.58
N VAL A 6 -5.21 4.56 8.71
CA VAL A 6 -4.88 5.91 9.17
C VAL A 6 -3.42 6.29 8.91
N ALA A 7 -2.57 5.33 8.57
CA ALA A 7 -1.22 5.59 8.10
C ALA A 7 -0.72 4.49 7.17
N VAL A 8 0.15 4.87 6.23
CA VAL A 8 0.86 3.96 5.33
C VAL A 8 2.33 4.36 5.25
N GLU A 9 3.21 3.37 5.21
CA GLU A 9 4.62 3.52 4.91
C GLU A 9 4.98 2.57 3.76
N PRO A 10 5.36 3.10 2.58
CA PRO A 10 5.86 2.31 1.47
C PRO A 10 7.22 1.69 1.80
N LEU A 11 7.36 0.40 1.53
CA LEU A 11 8.57 -0.39 1.75
C LEU A 11 9.10 -0.93 0.42
N ALA A 12 10.29 -1.55 0.46
CA ALA A 12 10.86 -2.23 -0.69
C ALA A 12 9.96 -3.36 -1.20
N GLU A 13 10.10 -3.69 -2.48
CA GLU A 13 9.38 -4.78 -3.16
C GLU A 13 7.85 -4.58 -3.18
N HIS A 14 7.40 -3.33 -3.31
CA HIS A 14 5.98 -2.98 -3.38
C HIS A 14 5.16 -3.41 -2.15
N ARG A 15 5.82 -3.43 -1.00
CA ARG A 15 5.17 -3.69 0.30
C ARG A 15 4.70 -2.41 0.94
N LEU A 16 3.61 -2.50 1.70
CA LEU A 16 3.07 -1.41 2.50
C LEU A 16 2.98 -1.86 3.96
N ARG A 17 3.52 -1.05 4.88
CA ARG A 17 3.16 -1.13 6.29
C ARG A 17 1.94 -0.26 6.51
N LEU A 18 0.87 -0.86 7.02
CA LEU A 18 -0.41 -0.20 7.29
C LEU A 18 -0.61 -0.07 8.80
N ARG A 19 -1.22 1.03 9.23
CA ARG A 19 -1.77 1.18 10.58
C ARG A 19 -3.26 1.53 10.48
N PHE A 20 -4.06 0.84 11.29
CA PHE A 20 -5.51 1.02 11.35
C PHE A 20 -5.91 1.93 12.51
N GLU A 21 -7.14 2.46 12.45
CA GLU A 21 -7.71 3.35 13.48
C GLU A 21 -7.75 2.75 14.90
N ASP A 22 -7.80 1.42 15.01
CA ASP A 22 -7.78 0.69 16.29
C ASP A 22 -6.37 0.42 16.82
N GLY A 23 -5.35 0.92 16.12
CA GLY A 23 -3.94 0.76 16.46
C GLY A 23 -3.30 -0.51 15.91
N ALA A 24 -4.05 -1.42 15.29
CA ALA A 24 -3.49 -2.60 14.64
C ALA A 24 -2.52 -2.21 13.51
N GLN A 25 -1.49 -3.01 13.30
CA GLN A 25 -0.48 -2.80 12.25
C GLN A 25 -0.20 -4.10 11.51
N GLY A 26 0.16 -3.98 10.23
CA GLY A 26 0.51 -5.12 9.39
C GLY A 26 1.32 -4.71 8.19
N VAL A 27 1.99 -5.69 7.56
CA VAL A 27 2.68 -5.51 6.29
C VAL A 27 1.99 -6.36 5.25
N VAL A 28 1.72 -5.77 4.09
CA VAL A 28 1.16 -6.46 2.93
C VAL A 28 2.06 -6.27 1.72
N ALA A 29 2.17 -7.28 0.87
CA ALA A 29 2.76 -7.15 -0.45
C ALA A 29 1.62 -6.83 -1.43
N LEU A 30 1.66 -5.64 -2.05
CA LEU A 30 0.60 -5.23 -2.96
C LEU A 30 0.45 -6.14 -4.19
N PRO A 31 1.53 -6.72 -4.78
CA PRO A 31 1.42 -7.65 -5.89
C PRO A 31 0.64 -8.94 -5.58
N ASP A 32 0.59 -9.35 -4.31
CA ASP A 32 -0.16 -10.53 -3.87
C ASP A 32 -1.68 -10.24 -3.76
N LEU A 33 -2.04 -8.94 -3.68
CA LEU A 33 -3.42 -8.49 -3.52
C LEU A 33 -4.04 -8.03 -4.84
N VAL A 34 -3.23 -7.45 -5.72
CA VAL A 34 -3.69 -6.92 -7.01
C VAL A 34 -2.60 -7.04 -8.08
N PRO A 35 -2.92 -7.58 -9.27
CA PRO A 35 -1.96 -7.59 -10.38
C PRO A 35 -1.71 -6.17 -10.90
N PHE A 36 -0.44 -5.84 -11.13
CA PHE A 36 -0.04 -4.57 -11.73
C PHE A 36 -0.17 -4.64 -13.24
N GLU A 37 -1.40 -4.53 -13.73
CA GLU A 37 -1.73 -4.61 -15.15
C GLU A 37 -2.64 -3.44 -15.55
N GLY A 38 -2.67 -3.13 -16.85
CA GLY A 38 -3.46 -2.03 -17.39
C GLY A 38 -3.10 -0.70 -16.72
N VAL A 39 -4.09 -0.03 -16.12
CA VAL A 39 -3.88 1.27 -15.44
C VAL A 39 -2.93 1.20 -14.25
N LEU A 40 -2.74 0.01 -13.66
CA LEU A 40 -1.85 -0.20 -12.51
C LEU A 40 -0.43 -0.63 -12.92
N ASP A 41 -0.16 -0.84 -14.21
CA ASP A 41 1.17 -1.28 -14.68
C ASP A 41 2.29 -0.31 -14.26
N ALA A 42 1.99 0.99 -14.22
CA ALA A 42 2.92 2.03 -13.75
C ALA A 42 3.40 1.81 -12.30
N LEU A 43 2.65 1.09 -11.47
CA LEU A 43 3.05 0.78 -10.08
C LEU A 43 4.19 -0.23 -9.99
N ARG A 44 4.60 -0.87 -11.10
CA ARG A 44 5.83 -1.70 -11.16
C ARG A 44 7.10 -0.85 -11.04
N ASP A 45 7.02 0.43 -11.37
CA ASP A 45 8.11 1.38 -11.15
C ASP A 45 8.13 1.80 -9.68
N ALA A 46 9.24 1.54 -9.01
CA ALA A 46 9.42 1.85 -7.61
C ALA A 46 9.26 3.37 -7.32
N GLU A 47 9.64 4.25 -8.26
CA GLU A 47 9.52 5.70 -8.08
C GLU A 47 8.06 6.16 -8.16
N VAL A 48 7.24 5.46 -8.95
CA VAL A 48 5.79 5.69 -9.02
C VAL A 48 5.07 5.15 -7.78
N PHE A 49 5.56 4.06 -7.20
CA PHE A 49 5.02 3.45 -5.99
C PHE A 49 5.40 4.20 -4.70
N ARG A 50 6.62 4.74 -4.61
CA ARG A 50 7.15 5.44 -3.43
C ARG A 50 6.27 6.55 -2.84
N PRO A 51 5.51 7.36 -3.62
CA PRO A 51 4.66 8.43 -3.07
C PRO A 51 3.29 7.96 -2.53
N VAL A 52 3.05 6.66 -2.39
CA VAL A 52 1.81 6.13 -1.77
C VAL A 52 1.60 6.76 -0.39
N ARG A 53 0.37 7.26 -0.18
CA ARG A 53 -0.06 7.93 1.04
C ARG A 53 -1.54 7.69 1.28
N VAL A 54 -1.97 7.86 2.53
CA VAL A 54 -3.40 7.99 2.85
C VAL A 54 -3.88 9.35 2.33
N ASN A 55 -5.00 9.35 1.60
CA ASN A 55 -5.66 10.59 1.18
C ASN A 55 -6.57 11.09 2.32
N ALA A 56 -6.60 12.41 2.51
CA ALA A 56 -7.46 13.09 3.48
C ALA A 56 -8.82 13.42 2.88
#